data_AF-A0ABD5WIW7-F1
#
_entry.id   AF-A0ABD5WIW7-F1
#
_cell.length_a   1.000
_cell.length_b   1.000
_cell.length_c   1.000
_cell.angle_alpha   90.00
_cell.angle_beta   90.00
_cell.angle_gamma   90.00
#
_symmetry.space_group_name_H-M   'P 1'
#
loop_
_entity.id
_entity.type
_entity.pdbx_description
1 polymer ?
#
loop_
_entity_poly.entity_id
_entity_poly.type
_entity_poly.pdbx_seq_one_letter_code
_entity_poly.pdbx_strand_id
1 'polypeptide(L)'
;MSDTSLPRWQVASTVAMLGLSVLATLVGLLRPGHYRDAAVTLPQVYGQDVVTLGVGVPLLAVGLWYAARGSLRGYVVWLGGLAYMLYTWASYALMLYFNELFLVYVALFGLSLFTFVGGVLRADPGAVRDRLDGRLPVRATSGYLAAIALFFAAGWLAEIVPATLRGPPPRASDSRTFRRT
;
A
#
# COMPACT_ATOMS: atom_id res chain seq x y z
N MET A 1 -23.42 23.76 -10.81
CA MET A 1 -23.27 22.33 -10.49
C MET A 1 -22.57 21.66 -11.66
N SER A 2 -21.24 21.62 -11.65
CA SER A 2 -20.45 20.94 -12.68
C SER A 2 -20.46 19.44 -12.41
N ASP A 3 -20.83 18.65 -13.42
CA ASP A 3 -20.83 17.18 -13.40
C ASP A 3 -19.55 16.64 -12.75
N THR A 4 -19.67 16.13 -11.54
CA THR A 4 -18.55 15.54 -10.79
C THR A 4 -18.40 14.07 -11.13
N SER A 5 -18.53 13.72 -12.42
CA SER A 5 -18.24 12.38 -12.90
C SER A 5 -16.72 12.19 -12.99
N LEU A 6 -16.21 11.07 -12.49
CA LEU A 6 -14.80 10.72 -12.66
C LEU A 6 -14.43 10.69 -14.16
N PRO A 7 -13.28 11.26 -14.57
CA PRO A 7 -12.77 11.12 -15.92
C PRO A 7 -12.65 9.65 -16.31
N ARG A 8 -12.96 9.33 -17.57
CA ARG A 8 -12.88 7.95 -18.10
C ARG A 8 -11.52 7.30 -17.90
N TRP A 9 -10.44 8.08 -17.98
CA TRP A 9 -9.09 7.58 -17.76
C TRP A 9 -8.82 7.16 -16.30
N GLN A 10 -9.42 7.85 -15.30
CA GLN A 10 -9.29 7.49 -13.88
C GLN A 10 -10.04 6.19 -13.58
N VAL A 11 -11.19 6.01 -14.23
CA VAL A 11 -11.95 4.76 -14.16
C VAL A 11 -11.15 3.63 -14.80
N ALA A 12 -10.65 3.83 -16.03
CA ALA A 12 -9.88 2.82 -16.75
C ALA A 12 -8.59 2.43 -16.01
N SER A 13 -7.84 3.40 -15.48
CA SER A 13 -6.65 3.14 -14.67
C SER A 13 -7.00 2.36 -13.40
N THR A 14 -8.08 2.73 -12.70
CA THR A 14 -8.51 2.01 -11.50
C THR A 14 -8.94 0.58 -11.81
N VAL A 15 -9.68 0.35 -12.90
CA VAL A 15 -10.07 -1.00 -13.32
C VAL A 15 -8.85 -1.85 -13.68
N ALA A 16 -7.88 -1.27 -14.40
CA ALA A 16 -6.63 -1.95 -14.69
C ALA A 16 -5.85 -2.29 -13.40
N MET A 17 -5.80 -1.37 -12.42
CA MET A 17 -5.21 -1.65 -11.11
C MET A 17 -5.90 -2.80 -10.40
N LEU A 18 -7.24 -2.85 -10.38
CA LEU A 18 -7.99 -3.94 -9.75
C LEU A 18 -7.61 -5.30 -10.36
N GLY A 19 -7.64 -5.40 -11.70
CA GLY A 19 -7.30 -6.64 -12.40
C GLY A 19 -5.85 -7.09 -12.18
N LEU A 20 -4.90 -6.16 -12.33
CA LEU A 20 -3.48 -6.45 -12.14
C LEU A 20 -3.15 -6.77 -10.67
N SER A 21 -3.82 -6.12 -9.71
CA SER A 21 -3.63 -6.39 -8.28
C SER A 21 -4.11 -7.79 -7.90
N VAL A 22 -5.29 -8.18 -8.38
CA VAL A 22 -5.82 -9.54 -8.17
C VAL A 22 -4.91 -10.58 -8.81
N LEU A 23 -4.46 -10.35 -10.05
CA LEU A 23 -3.53 -11.25 -10.72
C LEU A 23 -2.21 -11.39 -9.94
N ALA A 24 -1.60 -10.27 -9.56
CA ALA A 24 -0.32 -10.24 -8.87
C ALA A 24 -0.39 -10.96 -7.52
N THR A 25 -1.41 -10.66 -6.71
CA THR A 25 -1.59 -11.27 -5.38
C THR A 25 -1.96 -12.75 -5.46
N LEU A 26 -2.79 -13.17 -6.43
CA LEU A 26 -3.11 -14.58 -6.63
C LEU A 26 -1.89 -15.37 -7.11
N VAL A 27 -1.10 -14.84 -8.04
CA VAL A 27 0.15 -15.50 -8.47
C VAL A 27 1.14 -15.56 -7.30
N GLY A 28 1.29 -14.48 -6.53
CA GLY A 28 2.12 -14.44 -5.33
C GLY A 28 1.75 -15.53 -4.32
N LEU A 29 0.47 -15.66 -3.99
CA LEU A 29 -0.04 -16.62 -3.02
C LEU A 29 -0.04 -18.07 -3.51
N LEU A 30 -0.35 -18.31 -4.78
CA LEU A 30 -0.61 -19.66 -5.29
C LEU A 30 0.60 -20.30 -5.97
N ARG A 31 1.60 -19.52 -6.41
CA ARG A 31 2.81 -20.06 -7.05
C ARG A 31 3.92 -20.25 -6.01
N PRO A 32 4.29 -21.50 -5.68
CA PRO A 32 5.36 -21.75 -4.72
C PRO A 32 6.69 -21.12 -5.18
N GLY A 33 7.40 -20.48 -4.25
CA GLY A 33 8.70 -19.87 -4.53
C GLY A 33 8.66 -18.63 -5.43
N HIS A 34 7.49 -18.01 -5.59
CA HIS A 34 7.36 -16.76 -6.36
C HIS A 34 8.14 -15.60 -5.73
N TYR A 35 7.99 -15.41 -4.41
CA TYR A 35 8.81 -14.48 -3.64
C TYR A 35 10.15 -15.12 -3.31
N ARG A 36 11.23 -14.40 -3.63
CA ARG A 36 12.63 -14.86 -3.49
C ARG A 36 13.31 -14.25 -2.26
N ASP A 37 12.56 -13.50 -1.48
CA ASP A 37 13.00 -12.77 -0.29
C ASP A 37 13.34 -13.71 0.86
N ALA A 38 14.07 -13.19 1.85
CA ALA A 38 14.46 -13.95 3.03
C ALA A 38 13.24 -14.53 3.76
N ALA A 39 13.40 -15.71 4.36
CA ALA A 39 12.32 -16.43 5.05
C ALA A 39 11.65 -15.60 6.16
N VAL A 40 12.37 -14.66 6.77
CA VAL A 40 11.83 -13.73 7.78
C VAL A 40 10.85 -12.70 7.19
N THR A 41 11.03 -12.33 5.92
CA THR A 41 10.21 -11.34 5.22
C THR A 41 8.97 -11.97 4.57
N LEU A 42 9.05 -13.24 4.17
CA LEU A 42 7.97 -13.93 3.46
C LEU A 42 6.59 -13.85 4.16
N PRO A 43 6.46 -14.07 5.50
CA PRO A 43 5.18 -13.96 6.17
C PRO A 43 4.52 -12.58 6.01
N GLN A 44 5.33 -11.51 6.00
CA GLN A 44 4.85 -10.15 5.80
C GLN A 44 4.35 -9.94 4.37
N VAL A 45 5.08 -10.43 3.37
CA VAL A 45 4.69 -10.30 1.94
C VAL A 45 3.39 -11.07 1.68
N TYR A 46 3.29 -12.32 2.13
CA TYR A 46 2.06 -13.10 1.99
C TYR A 46 0.88 -12.48 2.76
N GLY A 47 1.13 -11.96 3.96
CA GLY A 47 0.13 -11.21 4.72
C GLY A 47 -0.36 -9.98 3.95
N GLN A 48 0.55 -9.24 3.33
CA GLN A 48 0.23 -8.08 2.50
C GLN A 48 -0.62 -8.46 1.28
N ASP A 49 -0.34 -9.58 0.62
CA ASP A 49 -1.16 -10.09 -0.50
C ASP A 49 -2.60 -10.40 -0.05
N VAL A 50 -2.75 -11.10 1.07
CA VAL A 50 -4.07 -11.45 1.62
C VAL A 50 -4.86 -10.19 1.97
N VAL A 51 -4.23 -9.20 2.63
CA VAL A 51 -4.88 -7.92 2.96
C VAL A 51 -5.23 -7.15 1.70
N THR A 52 -4.35 -7.14 0.69
CA THR A 52 -4.60 -6.47 -0.59
C THR A 52 -5.80 -7.09 -1.31
N LEU A 53 -5.90 -8.42 -1.33
CA LEU A 53 -7.00 -9.12 -1.97
C LEU A 53 -8.31 -9.00 -1.19
N GLY A 54 -8.27 -9.16 0.14
CA GLY A 54 -9.44 -9.17 1.00
C GLY A 54 -9.98 -7.80 1.41
N VAL A 55 -9.13 -6.77 1.41
CA VAL A 55 -9.49 -5.41 1.86
C VAL A 55 -9.17 -4.37 0.81
N GLY A 56 -7.94 -4.32 0.30
CA GLY A 56 -7.49 -3.27 -0.61
C GLY A 56 -8.31 -3.21 -1.91
N VAL A 57 -8.44 -4.34 -2.59
CA VAL A 57 -9.19 -4.48 -3.86
C VAL A 57 -10.68 -4.16 -3.66
N PRO A 58 -11.39 -4.77 -2.69
CA PRO A 58 -12.78 -4.41 -2.40
C PRO A 58 -12.97 -2.92 -2.05
N LEU A 59 -12.09 -2.35 -1.23
CA LEU A 59 -12.15 -0.95 -0.83
C LEU A 59 -12.03 -0.02 -2.05
N LEU A 60 -11.06 -0.29 -2.92
CA LEU A 60 -10.85 0.49 -4.14
C LEU A 60 -12.02 0.35 -5.12
N ALA A 61 -12.57 -0.86 -5.29
CA ALA A 61 -13.70 -1.12 -6.16
C ALA A 61 -15.00 -0.44 -5.68
N VAL A 62 -15.31 -0.58 -4.39
CA VAL A 62 -16.48 0.06 -3.77
C VAL A 62 -16.34 1.58 -3.80
N GLY A 63 -15.15 2.10 -3.47
CA GLY A 63 -14.82 3.52 -3.57
C GLY A 63 -15.06 4.04 -4.98
N LEU A 64 -14.48 3.38 -6.00
CA LEU A 64 -14.65 3.74 -7.40
C LEU A 64 -16.13 3.78 -7.80
N TRP A 65 -16.90 2.77 -7.42
CA TRP A 65 -18.32 2.66 -7.76
C TRP A 65 -19.14 3.83 -7.21
N TYR A 66 -18.94 4.19 -5.94
CA TYR A 66 -19.62 5.34 -5.35
C TYR A 66 -19.09 6.68 -5.90
N ALA A 67 -17.79 6.79 -6.12
CA ALA A 67 -17.16 7.99 -6.69
C ALA A 67 -17.65 8.27 -8.11
N ALA A 68 -17.79 7.23 -8.95
CA ALA A 68 -18.33 7.34 -10.30
C ALA A 68 -19.79 7.80 -10.32
N ARG A 69 -20.54 7.60 -9.23
CA ARG A 69 -21.92 8.08 -9.03
C ARG A 69 -22.00 9.48 -8.41
N GLY A 70 -20.88 10.19 -8.28
CA GLY A 70 -20.82 11.54 -7.72
C GLY A 70 -20.84 11.59 -6.18
N SER A 71 -20.65 10.47 -5.48
CA SER A 71 -20.61 10.46 -4.02
C SER A 71 -19.29 11.00 -3.50
N LEU A 72 -19.32 12.10 -2.74
CA LEU A 72 -18.14 12.65 -2.08
C LEU A 72 -17.49 11.66 -1.10
N ARG A 73 -18.30 10.90 -0.33
CA ARG A 73 -17.78 9.85 0.57
C ARG A 73 -17.09 8.73 -0.23
N GLY A 74 -17.71 8.32 -1.34
CA GLY A 74 -17.12 7.35 -2.26
C GLY A 74 -15.79 7.82 -2.83
N TYR A 75 -15.71 9.11 -3.20
CA TYR A 75 -14.51 9.74 -3.69
C TYR A 75 -13.37 9.74 -2.66
N VAL A 76 -13.66 10.07 -1.40
CA VAL A 76 -12.67 10.00 -0.31
C VAL A 76 -12.22 8.55 -0.06
N VAL A 77 -13.14 7.59 -0.07
CA VAL A 77 -12.82 6.16 0.06
C VAL A 77 -11.95 5.67 -1.10
N TRP A 78 -12.27 6.09 -2.33
CA TRP A 78 -11.48 5.79 -3.53
C TRP A 78 -10.07 6.37 -3.45
N LEU A 79 -9.91 7.62 -3.02
CA LEU A 79 -8.58 8.22 -2.77
C LEU A 79 -7.79 7.46 -1.70
N GLY A 80 -8.45 7.04 -0.62
CA GLY A 80 -7.83 6.20 0.41
C GLY A 80 -7.38 4.85 -0.13
N GLY A 81 -8.21 4.19 -0.95
CA GLY A 81 -7.85 2.96 -1.65
C GLY A 81 -6.67 3.14 -2.60
N LEU A 82 -6.63 4.25 -3.35
CA LEU A 82 -5.50 4.59 -4.22
C LEU A 82 -4.20 4.81 -3.43
N ALA A 83 -4.27 5.49 -2.28
CA ALA A 83 -3.12 5.68 -1.40
C ALA A 83 -2.61 4.34 -0.86
N TYR A 84 -3.51 3.44 -0.46
CA TYR A 84 -3.15 2.08 -0.03
C TYR A 84 -2.47 1.29 -1.16
N MET A 85 -3.00 1.35 -2.39
CA MET A 85 -2.39 0.69 -3.53
C MET A 85 -1.01 1.28 -3.84
N LEU A 86 -0.90 2.60 -3.82
CA LEU A 86 0.36 3.29 -4.04
C LEU A 86 1.43 2.83 -3.05
N TYR A 87 1.09 2.77 -1.75
CA TYR A 87 1.97 2.26 -0.71
C TYR A 87 2.39 0.80 -0.97
N THR A 88 1.41 -0.07 -1.25
CA THR A 88 1.65 -1.51 -1.46
C THR A 88 2.58 -1.74 -2.64
N TRP A 89 2.25 -1.16 -3.80
CA TRP A 89 2.99 -1.39 -5.03
C TRP A 89 4.34 -0.66 -5.04
N ALA A 90 4.47 0.49 -4.37
CA ALA A 90 5.78 1.09 -4.13
C ALA A 90 6.68 0.16 -3.30
N SER A 91 6.15 -0.43 -2.23
CA SER A 91 6.91 -1.37 -1.40
C SER A 91 7.37 -2.58 -2.22
N TYR A 92 6.50 -3.11 -3.09
CA TYR A 92 6.84 -4.27 -3.93
C TYR A 92 7.85 -3.91 -5.02
N ALA A 93 7.73 -2.73 -5.64
CA ALA A 93 8.63 -2.29 -6.69
C ALA A 93 10.02 -1.85 -6.17
N LEU A 94 10.11 -1.41 -4.90
CA LEU A 94 11.33 -0.83 -4.35
C LEU A 94 12.06 -1.74 -3.35
N MET A 95 11.35 -2.67 -2.70
CA MET A 95 11.90 -3.45 -1.58
C MET A 95 12.02 -4.96 -1.86
N LEU A 96 11.18 -5.53 -2.73
CA LEU A 96 11.24 -6.96 -3.06
C LEU A 96 12.35 -7.27 -4.06
N TYR A 97 12.91 -8.47 -3.96
CA TYR A 97 13.78 -9.00 -5.01
C TYR A 97 13.03 -9.20 -6.33
N PHE A 98 13.74 -8.99 -7.44
CA PHE A 98 13.15 -9.15 -8.77
C PHE A 98 12.64 -10.58 -9.02
N ASN A 99 11.39 -10.66 -9.47
CA ASN A 99 10.71 -11.86 -9.95
C ASN A 99 10.00 -11.57 -11.28
N GLU A 100 9.33 -12.59 -11.82
CA GLU A 100 8.69 -12.53 -13.14
C GLU A 100 7.59 -11.46 -13.24
N LEU A 101 7.00 -11.03 -12.11
CA LEU A 101 5.98 -10.00 -12.04
C LEU A 101 6.53 -8.61 -11.69
N PHE A 102 7.85 -8.43 -11.64
CA PHE A 102 8.45 -7.15 -11.25
C PHE A 102 7.92 -5.96 -12.07
N LEU A 103 7.85 -6.11 -13.40
CA LEU A 103 7.32 -5.05 -14.26
C LEU A 103 5.82 -4.76 -14.02
N VAL A 104 5.06 -5.76 -13.57
CA VAL A 104 3.66 -5.58 -13.18
C VAL A 104 3.57 -4.73 -11.92
N TYR A 105 4.44 -4.96 -10.93
CA TYR A 105 4.50 -4.11 -9.73
C TYR A 105 4.88 -2.67 -10.05
N VAL A 106 5.84 -2.47 -10.96
CA VAL A 106 6.23 -1.12 -11.43
C VAL A 106 5.07 -0.43 -12.16
N ALA A 107 4.35 -1.15 -13.02
CA ALA A 107 3.17 -0.61 -13.71
C ALA A 107 2.06 -0.24 -12.71
N LEU A 108 1.78 -1.11 -11.73
CA LEU A 108 0.82 -0.86 -10.65
C LEU A 108 1.22 0.36 -9.80
N PHE A 109 2.50 0.48 -9.45
CA PHE A 109 3.04 1.64 -8.75
C PHE A 109 2.85 2.93 -9.56
N GLY A 110 3.25 2.96 -10.83
CA GLY A 110 3.09 4.13 -11.69
C GLY A 110 1.62 4.53 -11.88
N LEU A 111 0.75 3.53 -12.11
CA LEU A 111 -0.67 3.76 -12.34
C LEU A 111 -1.40 4.28 -11.09
N SER A 112 -1.06 3.72 -9.92
CA SER A 112 -1.59 4.18 -8.63
C SER A 112 -1.09 5.59 -8.31
N LEU A 113 0.19 5.89 -8.52
CA LEU A 113 0.74 7.23 -8.31
C LEU A 113 0.05 8.27 -9.20
N PHE A 114 -0.02 8.00 -10.51
CA PHE A 114 -0.62 8.92 -11.47
C PHE A 114 -2.10 9.16 -11.18
N THR A 115 -2.85 8.10 -10.89
CA THR A 115 -4.29 8.20 -10.60
C THR A 115 -4.52 8.89 -9.25
N PHE A 116 -3.69 8.60 -8.24
CA PHE A 116 -3.77 9.24 -6.93
C PHE A 116 -3.51 10.75 -7.01
N VAL A 117 -2.43 11.16 -7.66
CA VAL A 117 -2.12 12.59 -7.85
C VAL A 117 -3.24 13.29 -8.62
N GLY A 118 -3.68 12.72 -9.75
CA GLY A 118 -4.79 13.29 -10.52
C GLY A 118 -6.13 13.30 -9.75
N GLY A 119 -6.33 12.37 -8.80
CA GLY A 119 -7.44 12.39 -7.87
C GLY A 119 -7.29 13.53 -6.86
N VAL A 120 -6.19 13.59 -6.11
CA VAL A 120 -5.95 14.63 -5.10
C VAL A 120 -6.04 16.04 -5.69
N LEU A 121 -5.47 16.28 -6.87
CA LEU A 121 -5.55 17.58 -7.55
C LEU A 121 -6.97 18.00 -7.97
N ARG A 122 -7.91 17.05 -8.05
CA ARG A 122 -9.33 17.30 -8.37
C ARG A 122 -10.20 17.34 -7.13
N ALA A 123 -9.68 16.97 -5.96
CA ALA A 123 -10.43 17.02 -4.73
C ALA A 123 -10.72 18.48 -4.37
N ASP A 124 -11.97 18.78 -4.04
CA ASP A 124 -12.38 20.09 -3.52
C ASP A 124 -12.24 20.09 -1.99
N PRO A 125 -11.23 20.80 -1.43
CA PRO A 125 -11.04 20.82 0.02
C PRO A 125 -12.18 21.49 0.77
N GLY A 126 -12.90 22.44 0.13
CA GLY A 126 -14.05 23.13 0.71
C GLY A 126 -15.22 22.17 0.88
N ALA A 127 -15.60 21.49 -0.19
CA ALA A 127 -16.69 20.50 -0.15
C ALA A 127 -16.42 19.35 0.85
N VAL A 128 -15.16 18.92 0.98
CA VAL A 128 -14.75 17.91 1.99
C VAL A 128 -14.91 18.46 3.40
N ARG A 129 -14.43 19.68 3.68
CA ARG A 129 -14.56 20.33 5.00
C ARG A 129 -16.02 20.52 5.38
N ASP A 130 -16.83 21.12 4.51
CA ASP A 130 -18.25 21.38 4.75
C ASP A 130 -19.03 20.09 5.08
N ARG A 131 -18.64 18.96 4.49
CA ARG A 131 -19.29 17.67 4.74
C ARG A 131 -18.84 17.01 6.05
N LEU A 132 -17.65 17.37 6.53
CA LEU A 132 -16.99 16.80 7.70
C LEU A 132 -17.17 17.66 8.97
N ASP A 133 -17.44 18.95 8.80
CA ASP A 133 -17.64 19.90 9.89
C ASP A 133 -18.78 19.47 10.82
N GLY A 134 -18.46 19.42 12.11
CA GLY A 134 -19.37 18.99 13.18
C GLY A 134 -19.74 17.50 13.17
N ARG A 135 -19.23 16.69 12.23
CA ARG A 135 -19.60 15.27 12.06
C ARG A 135 -18.48 14.27 12.35
N LEU A 136 -17.23 14.72 12.39
CA LEU A 136 -16.08 13.89 12.76
C LEU A 136 -15.93 13.80 14.29
N PRO A 137 -15.84 12.60 14.86
CA PRO A 137 -15.48 12.43 16.26
C PRO A 137 -13.95 12.64 16.43
N VAL A 138 -13.51 13.89 16.34
CA VAL A 138 -12.07 14.27 16.31
C VAL A 138 -11.27 13.60 17.42
N ARG A 139 -11.80 13.58 18.65
CA ARG A 139 -11.13 12.95 19.80
C ARG A 139 -10.91 11.45 19.62
N ALA A 140 -11.91 10.74 19.08
CA ALA A 140 -11.80 9.31 18.83
C ALA A 140 -10.80 9.03 17.70
N THR A 141 -10.85 9.80 16.61
CA THR A 141 -9.89 9.69 15.50
C THR A 141 -8.47 9.96 15.95
N SER A 142 -8.23 11.04 16.71
CA SER A 142 -6.90 11.36 17.25
C SER A 142 -6.41 10.30 18.23
N GLY A 143 -7.28 9.79 19.12
CA GLY A 143 -6.92 8.71 20.04
C GLY A 143 -6.56 7.42 19.32
N TYR A 144 -7.33 7.05 18.28
CA TYR A 144 -7.04 5.88 17.45
C TYR A 144 -5.71 6.02 16.70
N LEU A 145 -5.45 7.17 16.06
CA LEU A 145 -4.19 7.42 15.38
C LEU A 145 -3.00 7.42 16.34
N ALA A 146 -3.16 8.00 17.54
CA ALA A 146 -2.12 7.98 18.57
C ALA A 146 -1.84 6.55 19.06
N ALA A 147 -2.87 5.74 19.26
CA ALA A 147 -2.72 4.34 19.64
C ALA A 147 -1.96 3.53 18.57
N ILE A 148 -2.30 3.72 17.30
CA ILE A 148 -1.58 3.09 16.18
C ILE A 148 -0.13 3.56 16.16
N ALA A 149 0.12 4.87 16.24
CA ALA A 149 1.46 5.43 16.22
C ALA A 149 2.31 4.86 17.36
N LEU A 150 1.74 4.75 18.57
CA LEU A 150 2.43 4.17 19.72
C LEU A 150 2.71 2.68 19.54
N PHE A 151 1.74 1.92 19.02
CA PHE A 151 1.92 0.50 18.73
C PHE A 151 3.09 0.25 17.77
N PHE A 152 3.13 0.98 16.64
CA PHE A 152 4.24 0.89 15.71
C PHE A 152 5.55 1.39 16.34
N ALA A 153 5.55 2.54 17.02
CA ALA A 153 6.75 3.05 17.68
C ALA A 153 7.34 2.04 18.67
N ALA A 154 6.50 1.39 19.47
CA ALA A 154 6.95 0.37 20.41
C ALA A 154 7.58 -0.84 19.71
N GLY A 155 6.94 -1.37 18.65
CA GLY A 155 7.48 -2.48 17.88
C GLY A 155 8.84 -2.16 17.24
N TRP A 156 8.94 -0.99 16.60
CA TRP A 156 10.19 -0.55 15.96
C TRP A 156 11.29 -0.27 17.00
N LEU A 157 10.97 0.39 18.11
CA LEU A 157 11.95 0.65 19.17
C LEU A 157 12.44 -0.65 19.83
N ALA A 158 11.56 -1.66 19.98
CA ALA A 158 11.94 -2.96 20.51
C ALA A 158 12.97 -3.69 19.63
N GLU A 159 13.02 -3.43 18.32
CA GLU A 159 14.03 -3.97 17.41
C GLU A 159 15.27 -3.06 17.33
N ILE A 160 15.07 -1.76 17.14
CA ILE A 160 16.15 -0.78 16.91
C ILE A 160 17.03 -0.62 18.14
N VAL A 161 16.44 -0.49 19.34
CA VAL A 161 17.21 -0.22 20.56
C VAL A 161 18.19 -1.35 20.86
N PRO A 162 17.80 -2.64 20.90
CA PRO A 162 18.76 -3.73 21.08
C PRO A 162 19.80 -3.82 19.97
N ALA A 163 19.42 -3.60 18.71
CA ALA A 163 20.34 -3.62 17.58
C ALA A 163 21.43 -2.52 17.69
N THR A 164 21.06 -1.35 18.21
CA THR A 164 21.98 -0.21 18.37
C THR A 164 22.93 -0.42 19.54
N LEU A 165 22.47 -1.03 20.63
CA LEU A 165 23.26 -1.26 21.84
C LEU A 165 24.24 -2.44 21.73
N ARG A 166 23.96 -3.42 20.86
CA ARG A 166 24.76 -4.65 20.72
C ARG A 166 26.02 -4.51 19.83
N GLY A 167 26.26 -3.34 19.24
CA GLY A 167 27.39 -3.10 18.33
C GLY A 167 27.20 -3.76 16.95
N PRO A 168 28.01 -3.39 15.93
CA PRO A 168 27.84 -3.90 14.58
C PRO A 168 28.08 -5.42 14.49
N PRO A 169 27.33 -6.17 13.67
CA PRO A 169 27.57 -7.59 13.43
C PRO A 169 28.98 -7.82 12.87
N PRO A 170 29.58 -9.01 13.08
CA PRO A 170 30.88 -9.33 12.51
C PRO A 170 30.87 -9.11 11.01
N ARG A 171 31.87 -8.38 10.49
CA ARG A 171 32.00 -8.12 9.05
C ARG A 171 32.07 -9.44 8.31
N ALA A 172 31.25 -9.62 7.28
CA ALA A 172 31.24 -10.79 6.39
C ALA A 172 32.48 -10.90 5.49
N SER A 173 33.65 -10.44 5.94
CA SER A 173 34.92 -10.46 5.20
C SER A 173 35.92 -11.47 5.74
N ASP A 174 35.47 -12.59 6.33
CA ASP A 174 36.36 -13.65 6.80
C ASP A 174 35.93 -15.06 6.33
N SER A 175 35.55 -15.17 5.05
CA SER A 175 35.25 -16.46 4.40
C SER A 175 36.36 -16.93 3.43
N ARG A 176 37.60 -16.42 3.57
CA ARG A 176 38.74 -16.79 2.67
C ARG A 176 39.81 -17.67 3.31
N THR A 177 39.52 -18.40 4.39
CA THR A 177 40.58 -19.15 5.09
C THR A 177 40.26 -20.62 5.39
N PHE A 178 39.25 -21.22 4.73
CA PHE A 178 39.04 -22.68 4.86
C PHE A 178 38.74 -23.38 3.52
N ARG A 179 39.71 -23.31 2.59
CA ARG A 179 39.86 -24.33 1.55
C ARG A 179 41.34 -24.50 1.21
N ARG A 180 42.07 -25.15 2.11
CA ARG A 180 43.29 -25.89 1.81
C ARG A 180 43.27 -27.17 2.63
N THR A 181 42.90 -28.27 1.99
CA THR A 181 43.54 -29.58 2.05
C THR A 181 42.90 -30.45 0.97
#